data_AF-A0A853FYD6-F1
#
_entry.id   AF-A0A853FYD6-F1
#
_cell.length_a   1.000
_cell.length_b   1.000
_cell.length_c   1.000
_cell.angle_alpha   90.00
_cell.angle_beta   90.00
_cell.angle_gamma   90.00
#
_symmetry.space_group_name_H-M   'P 1'
#
loop_
_entity.id
_entity.type
_entity.pdbx_description
1 polymer ?
#
loop_
_entity_poly.entity_id
_entity_poly.type
_entity_poly.pdbx_seq_one_letter_code
_entity_poly.pdbx_strand_id
1 'polypeptide(L)'
;MKWINGILGGVAAVVLAFGAEAAGTYAPGSRIPADQLGQLGNLPVYSVGKQSYRLLPQKGADGASLLVDSQGLVVSSANEILITGASEAEIRSSTGPGPAPVSIQYFAATGIALVRYADFPTAVAALAPLQQRLPAASVRLAISRGTARAY
;
A
#
# COMPACT_ATOMS: atom_id res chain seq x y z
N MET A 1 -77.22 -12.03 -12.33
CA MET A 1 -76.59 -10.74 -12.70
C MET A 1 -75.66 -10.37 -11.54
N LYS A 2 -74.32 -10.54 -11.68
CA LYS A 2 -73.34 -9.46 -11.97
C LYS A 2 -73.35 -8.42 -10.82
N TRP A 3 -72.34 -8.16 -10.00
CA TRP A 3 -70.87 -8.28 -10.10
C TRP A 3 -70.21 -8.31 -8.70
N ILE A 4 -69.05 -8.97 -8.57
CA ILE A 4 -68.10 -8.87 -7.44
C ILE A 4 -66.97 -7.93 -7.87
N ASN A 5 -66.66 -6.92 -7.06
CA ASN A 5 -65.51 -6.03 -7.22
C ASN A 5 -64.79 -5.84 -5.89
N GLY A 6 -63.46 -5.94 -5.92
CA GLY A 6 -62.58 -5.24 -4.97
C GLY A 6 -61.74 -6.11 -4.04
N ILE A 7 -60.77 -6.89 -4.56
CA ILE A 7 -59.63 -7.35 -3.75
C ILE A 7 -58.47 -6.36 -3.98
N LEU A 8 -58.38 -5.39 -3.09
CA LEU A 8 -57.20 -4.56 -2.86
C LEU A 8 -56.47 -5.13 -1.63
N GLY A 9 -55.16 -5.37 -1.74
CA GLY A 9 -54.30 -5.40 -0.56
C GLY A 9 -53.17 -6.41 -0.58
N GLY A 10 -51.97 -5.94 -0.91
CA GLY A 10 -50.75 -6.42 -0.27
C GLY A 10 -49.87 -7.36 -1.08
N VAL A 11 -49.22 -6.86 -2.15
CA VAL A 11 -47.96 -7.48 -2.60
C VAL A 11 -46.89 -7.14 -1.56
N ALA A 12 -46.44 -8.17 -0.85
CA ALA A 12 -45.33 -8.09 0.09
C ALA A 12 -44.02 -7.77 -0.66
N ALA A 13 -43.54 -6.53 -0.53
CA ALA A 13 -42.19 -6.18 -0.93
C ALA A 13 -41.23 -6.53 0.21
N VAL A 14 -40.66 -7.72 0.14
CA VAL A 14 -39.44 -8.08 0.89
C VAL A 14 -38.31 -7.22 0.33
N VAL A 15 -38.00 -6.10 0.99
CA VAL A 15 -36.74 -5.38 0.75
C VAL A 15 -35.72 -5.94 1.74
N LEU A 16 -35.03 -6.99 1.31
CA LEU A 16 -33.74 -7.37 1.89
C LEU A 16 -32.73 -6.29 1.47
N ALA A 17 -32.71 -5.16 2.17
CA ALA A 17 -31.61 -4.22 2.07
C ALA A 17 -30.41 -4.80 2.83
N PHE A 18 -29.70 -5.73 2.18
CA PHE A 18 -28.30 -5.98 2.49
C PHE A 18 -27.50 -4.78 2.00
N GLY A 19 -27.49 -3.73 2.82
CA GLY A 19 -26.57 -2.60 2.70
C GLY A 19 -25.59 -2.67 3.87
N ALA A 20 -24.81 -3.74 3.97
CA ALA A 20 -23.57 -3.64 4.73
C ALA A 20 -22.69 -2.67 3.94
N GLU A 21 -22.62 -1.41 4.38
CA GLU A 21 -21.52 -0.51 4.03
C GLU A 21 -20.22 -1.16 4.52
N ALA A 22 -19.66 -2.05 3.72
CA ALA A 22 -18.23 -2.23 3.73
C ALA A 22 -17.67 -0.92 3.20
N ALA A 23 -17.30 0.00 4.09
CA ALA A 23 -16.37 1.07 3.77
C ALA A 23 -15.20 0.41 3.04
N GLY A 24 -15.17 0.57 1.72
CA GLY A 24 -14.39 -0.28 0.82
C GLY A 24 -12.94 -0.28 1.26
N THR A 25 -12.48 -1.41 1.80
CA THR A 25 -11.08 -1.60 2.14
C THR A 25 -10.30 -1.51 0.83
N TYR A 26 -9.43 -0.51 0.69
CA TYR A 26 -8.64 -0.31 -0.51
C TYR A 26 -7.67 -1.49 -0.65
N ALA A 27 -7.93 -2.37 -1.62
CA ALA A 27 -7.08 -3.51 -1.89
C ALA A 27 -5.97 -3.11 -2.88
N PRO A 28 -4.71 -3.53 -2.67
CA PRO A 28 -3.66 -3.40 -3.68
C PRO A 28 -4.11 -3.98 -5.03
N GLY A 29 -3.88 -3.23 -6.11
CA GLY A 29 -4.31 -3.56 -7.47
C GLY A 29 -5.67 -2.99 -7.87
N SER A 30 -6.45 -2.49 -6.91
CA SER A 30 -7.69 -1.76 -7.20
C SER A 30 -7.40 -0.33 -7.67
N ARG A 31 -8.35 0.27 -8.41
CA ARG A 31 -8.28 1.68 -8.77
C ARG A 31 -9.31 2.47 -7.99
N ILE A 32 -8.89 3.62 -7.48
CA ILE A 32 -9.76 4.61 -6.86
C ILE A 32 -10.06 5.68 -7.91
N PRO A 33 -11.33 5.90 -8.28
CA PRO A 33 -11.70 6.97 -9.20
C PRO A 33 -11.38 8.35 -8.62
N ALA A 34 -11.16 9.33 -9.49
CA ALA A 34 -10.72 10.67 -9.11
C ALA A 34 -11.69 11.36 -8.12
N ASP A 35 -13.00 11.19 -8.32
CA ASP A 35 -14.03 11.73 -7.44
C ASP A 35 -13.93 11.18 -6.02
N GLN A 36 -13.64 9.87 -5.88
CA GLN A 36 -13.47 9.23 -4.58
C GLN A 36 -12.12 9.59 -3.93
N LEU A 37 -11.06 9.79 -4.73
CA LEU A 37 -9.80 10.35 -4.23
C LEU A 37 -9.97 11.77 -3.68
N GLY A 38 -10.83 12.58 -4.31
CA GLY A 38 -11.18 13.91 -3.81
C GLY A 38 -11.88 13.88 -2.45
N GLN A 39 -12.69 12.85 -2.19
CA GLN A 39 -13.41 12.67 -0.92
C GLN A 39 -12.50 12.26 0.25
N LEU A 40 -11.33 11.68 -0.03
CA LEU A 40 -10.34 11.32 0.99
C LEU A 40 -9.58 12.54 1.54
N GLY A 41 -9.81 13.73 0.98
CA GLY A 41 -9.20 14.97 1.42
C GLY A 41 -7.71 15.06 1.10
N ASN A 42 -6.99 15.86 1.89
CA ASN A 42 -5.57 16.13 1.67
C ASN A 42 -4.70 14.99 2.21
N LEU A 43 -4.43 14.00 1.36
CA LEU A 43 -3.54 12.88 1.69
C LEU A 43 -2.06 13.30 1.62
N PRO A 44 -1.21 12.86 2.57
CA PRO A 44 0.23 13.09 2.50
C PRO A 44 0.83 12.52 1.21
N VAL A 45 1.66 13.32 0.54
CA VAL A 45 2.31 12.94 -0.72
C VAL A 45 3.79 12.69 -0.47
N TYR A 46 4.29 11.56 -0.94
CA TYR A 46 5.70 11.18 -0.86
C TYR A 46 6.25 10.91 -2.25
N SER A 47 7.44 11.44 -2.52
CA SER A 47 8.16 11.19 -3.78
C SER A 47 9.15 10.04 -3.60
N VAL A 48 9.04 9.02 -4.45
CA VAL A 48 9.95 7.88 -4.50
C VAL A 48 10.48 7.76 -5.93
N GLY A 49 11.73 8.17 -6.12
CA GLY A 49 12.31 8.32 -7.46
C GLY A 49 11.53 9.36 -8.29
N LYS A 50 11.03 8.94 -9.45
CA LYS A 50 10.23 9.81 -10.36
C LYS A 50 8.72 9.70 -10.13
N GLN A 51 8.28 8.91 -9.16
CA GLN A 51 6.86 8.68 -8.89
C GLN A 51 6.47 9.34 -7.57
N SER A 52 5.23 9.82 -7.52
CA SER A 52 4.62 10.35 -6.31
C SER A 52 3.49 9.44 -5.87
N TYR A 53 3.42 9.21 -4.56
CA TYR A 53 2.46 8.33 -3.93
C TYR A 53 1.72 9.09 -2.85
N ARG A 54 0.40 8.95 -2.83
CA ARG A 54 -0.45 9.44 -1.74
C ARG A 54 -0.60 8.34 -0.70
N LEU A 55 -0.27 8.62 0.55
CA LEU A 55 -0.40 7.66 1.64
C LEU A 55 -1.86 7.61 2.10
N LEU A 56 -2.45 6.42 2.06
CA LEU A 56 -3.78 6.18 2.60
C LEU A 56 -3.70 6.01 4.13
N PRO A 57 -4.71 6.49 4.88
CA PRO A 57 -4.73 6.36 6.35
C PRO A 57 -4.92 4.91 6.82
N GLN A 58 -5.47 4.05 5.96
CA GLN A 58 -5.67 2.63 6.23
C GLN A 58 -4.42 1.81 5.93
N LYS A 59 -4.19 0.78 6.75
CA LYS A 59 -3.15 -0.22 6.53
C LYS A 59 -3.71 -1.41 5.74
N GLY A 60 -2.87 -2.01 4.93
CA GLY A 60 -3.14 -3.27 4.25
C GLY A 60 -2.81 -4.47 5.13
N ALA A 61 -2.76 -5.65 4.51
CA ALA A 61 -2.32 -6.88 5.17
C ALA A 61 -0.93 -6.72 5.79
N ASP A 62 -0.70 -7.40 6.91
CA ASP A 62 0.59 -7.45 7.63
C ASP A 62 1.15 -6.07 8.02
N GLY A 63 0.28 -5.07 8.17
CA GLY A 63 0.67 -3.70 8.54
C GLY A 63 1.26 -2.88 7.39
N ALA A 64 1.18 -3.39 6.15
CA ALA A 64 1.65 -2.70 4.96
C ALA A 64 0.98 -1.33 4.80
N SER A 65 1.74 -0.37 4.31
CA SER A 65 1.20 0.95 3.96
C SER A 65 0.50 0.85 2.61
N LEU A 66 -0.72 1.39 2.53
CA LEU A 66 -1.45 1.51 1.28
C LEU A 66 -1.21 2.88 0.67
N LEU A 67 -0.92 2.88 -0.62
CA LEU A 67 -0.55 4.07 -1.37
C LEU A 67 -1.41 4.16 -2.61
N VAL A 68 -1.60 5.37 -3.12
CA VAL A 68 -2.22 5.62 -4.42
C VAL A 68 -1.21 6.30 -5.32
N ASP A 69 -0.99 5.75 -6.51
CA ASP A 69 -0.15 6.39 -7.52
C ASP A 69 -0.87 7.53 -8.26
N SER A 70 -0.17 8.19 -9.18
CA SER A 70 -0.74 9.29 -9.98
C SER A 70 -1.88 8.86 -10.92
N GLN A 71 -2.06 7.57 -11.17
CA GLN A 71 -3.13 7.00 -12.00
C GLN A 71 -4.32 6.53 -11.17
N GLY A 72 -4.29 6.71 -9.84
CA GLY A 72 -5.34 6.24 -8.94
C GLY A 72 -5.24 4.76 -8.60
N LEU A 73 -4.14 4.08 -8.95
CA LEU A 73 -3.95 2.67 -8.61
C LEU A 73 -3.49 2.55 -7.15
N VAL A 74 -4.16 1.68 -6.40
CA VAL A 74 -3.77 1.30 -5.04
C VAL A 74 -2.60 0.33 -5.11
N VAL A 75 -1.52 0.65 -4.43
CA VAL A 75 -0.33 -0.19 -4.29
C VAL A 75 -0.01 -0.35 -2.81
N SER A 76 0.73 -1.40 -2.45
CA SER A 76 1.18 -1.64 -1.08
C SER A 76 2.69 -1.53 -0.96
N SER A 77 3.15 -1.11 0.21
CA SER A 77 4.54 -1.23 0.62
C SER A 77 4.61 -1.91 1.98
N ALA A 78 5.46 -2.93 2.10
CA ALA A 78 5.80 -3.52 3.39
C ALA A 78 6.71 -2.60 4.24
N ASN A 79 6.96 -1.36 3.77
CA ASN A 79 7.88 -0.40 4.36
C ASN A 79 9.33 -0.90 4.35
N GLU A 80 9.69 -1.61 3.28
CA GLU A 80 10.99 -2.26 3.11
C GLU A 80 11.82 -1.59 2.04
N ILE A 81 13.11 -1.41 2.33
CA ILE A 81 14.12 -1.03 1.35
C ILE A 81 14.86 -2.30 0.91
N LEU A 82 14.83 -2.56 -0.38
CA LEU A 82 15.61 -3.59 -1.05
C LEU A 82 17.00 -3.02 -1.37
N ILE A 83 18.03 -3.72 -0.92
CA ILE A 83 19.44 -3.39 -1.20
C ILE A 83 20.09 -4.57 -1.92
N THR A 84 20.81 -4.29 -3.00
CA THR A 84 21.56 -5.29 -3.77
C THR A 84 22.93 -4.74 -4.15
N GLY A 85 23.95 -5.59 -4.21
CA GLY A 85 25.32 -5.16 -4.57
C GLY A 85 26.12 -4.52 -3.44
N ALA A 86 25.76 -4.79 -2.18
CA ALA A 86 26.54 -4.43 -0.99
C ALA A 86 26.68 -5.64 -0.06
N SER A 87 27.79 -5.74 0.66
CA SER A 87 27.97 -6.77 1.68
C SER A 87 27.10 -6.51 2.91
N GLU A 88 26.81 -7.57 3.67
CA GLU A 88 26.04 -7.49 4.92
C GLU A 88 26.65 -6.50 5.92
N ALA A 89 27.98 -6.45 6.02
CA ALA A 89 28.70 -5.53 6.90
C ALA A 89 28.50 -4.06 6.49
N GLU A 90 28.62 -3.76 5.19
CA GLU A 90 28.38 -2.42 4.64
C GLU A 90 26.93 -1.97 4.86
N ILE A 91 25.97 -2.88 4.66
CA ILE A 91 24.54 -2.60 4.89
C ILE A 91 24.31 -2.26 6.35
N ARG A 92 24.76 -3.10 7.29
CA ARG A 92 24.56 -2.84 8.72
C ARG A 92 25.20 -1.52 9.17
N SER A 93 26.43 -1.25 8.74
CA SER A 93 27.11 0.01 9.02
C SER A 93 26.33 1.21 8.47
N SER A 94 25.81 1.10 7.24
CA SER A 94 25.09 2.18 6.55
C SER A 94 23.68 2.45 7.10
N THR A 95 23.06 1.44 7.72
CA THR A 95 21.73 1.56 8.37
C THR A 95 21.78 2.14 9.79
N GLY A 96 22.95 2.21 10.43
CA GLY A 96 23.10 2.75 11.79
C GLY A 96 22.78 4.25 11.93
N PRO A 97 23.22 5.14 11.02
CA PRO A 97 22.91 6.56 11.11
C PRO A 97 21.55 6.91 10.46
N GLY A 98 20.56 7.30 11.26
CA GLY A 98 19.24 7.74 10.77
C GLY A 98 18.10 6.97 11.45
N PRO A 99 16.94 6.85 10.78
CA PRO A 99 15.84 6.05 11.31
C PRO A 99 16.27 4.60 11.55
N ALA A 100 15.98 4.07 12.74
CA ALA A 100 16.33 2.70 13.06
C ALA A 100 15.40 1.73 12.32
N PRO A 101 15.94 0.72 11.61
CA PRO A 101 15.12 -0.31 11.01
C PRO A 101 14.53 -1.22 12.09
N VAL A 102 13.31 -1.72 11.84
CA VAL A 102 12.64 -2.74 12.66
C VAL A 102 13.30 -4.10 12.45
N SER A 103 13.77 -4.39 11.25
CA SER A 103 14.49 -5.63 10.94
C SER A 103 15.38 -5.47 9.71
N ILE A 104 16.51 -6.18 9.71
CA ILE A 104 17.41 -6.30 8.56
C ILE A 104 17.56 -7.78 8.26
N GLN A 105 17.14 -8.21 7.07
CA GLN A 105 17.30 -9.58 6.58
C GLN A 105 18.29 -9.57 5.42
N TYR A 106 19.37 -10.35 5.52
CA TYR A 106 20.35 -10.49 4.46
C TYR A 106 20.34 -11.92 3.92
N PHE A 107 20.17 -12.04 2.61
CA PHE A 107 20.12 -13.31 1.90
C PHE A 107 21.46 -13.54 1.19
N ALA A 108 22.39 -14.21 1.87
CA ALA A 108 23.75 -14.42 1.37
C ALA A 108 23.81 -15.11 0.00
N ALA A 109 22.87 -16.01 -0.28
CA ALA A 109 22.79 -16.74 -1.56
C ALA A 109 22.52 -15.83 -2.77
N THR A 110 21.84 -14.69 -2.56
CA THR A 110 21.46 -13.76 -3.63
C THR A 110 22.12 -12.39 -3.52
N GLY A 111 22.79 -12.09 -2.40
CA GLY A 111 23.36 -10.77 -2.10
C GLY A 111 22.29 -9.69 -1.96
N ILE A 112 21.07 -10.09 -1.58
CA ILE A 112 19.92 -9.20 -1.39
C ILE A 112 19.75 -8.92 0.10
N ALA A 113 19.44 -7.68 0.46
CA ALA A 113 18.98 -7.32 1.78
C ALA A 113 17.61 -6.65 1.76
N LEU A 114 16.79 -6.97 2.75
CA LEU A 114 15.53 -6.30 3.05
C LEU A 114 15.66 -5.59 4.39
N VAL A 115 15.57 -4.26 4.34
CA VAL A 115 15.61 -3.39 5.52
C VAL A 115 14.20 -2.85 5.77
N ARG A 116 13.53 -3.37 6.80
CA ARG A 116 12.14 -3.00 7.13
C ARG A 116 12.11 -1.86 8.14
N TYR A 117 11.24 -0.88 7.91
CA TYR A 117 10.97 0.23 8.80
C TYR A 117 9.55 0.15 9.39
N ALA A 118 9.28 0.96 10.40
CA ALA A 118 8.00 0.96 11.10
C ALA A 118 6.82 1.38 10.18
N ASP A 119 7.08 2.33 9.28
CA ASP A 119 6.09 2.93 8.40
C ASP A 119 6.72 3.48 7.13
N PHE A 120 5.87 3.77 6.15
CA PHE A 120 6.29 4.27 4.85
C PHE A 120 7.03 5.62 4.91
N PRO A 121 6.57 6.65 5.65
CA PRO A 121 7.32 7.89 5.83
C PRO A 121 8.76 7.66 6.31
N THR A 122 8.94 6.78 7.29
CA THR A 122 10.26 6.45 7.84
C THR A 122 11.15 5.74 6.81
N ALA A 123 10.58 4.80 6.03
CA ALA A 123 11.29 4.14 4.95
C ALA A 123 11.72 5.13 3.84
N VAL A 124 10.84 6.06 3.47
CA VAL A 124 11.16 7.12 2.48
C VAL A 124 12.27 8.04 3.00
N ALA A 125 12.22 8.43 4.28
CA ALA A 125 13.25 9.26 4.90
C ALA A 125 14.62 8.56 4.96
N ALA A 126 14.65 7.23 5.12
CA ALA A 126 15.89 6.46 5.13
C ALA A 126 16.48 6.20 3.73
N LEU A 127 15.68 6.31 2.66
CA LEU A 127 16.07 5.92 1.31
C LEU A 127 17.24 6.74 0.77
N ALA A 128 17.13 8.08 0.77
CA ALA A 128 18.16 8.95 0.20
C ALA A 128 19.50 8.87 0.97
N PRO A 129 19.53 8.88 2.31
CA PRO A 129 20.77 8.66 3.06
C PRO A 129 21.43 7.31 2.76
N LEU A 130 20.64 6.24 2.61
CA LEU A 130 21.19 4.92 2.25
C LEU A 130 21.76 4.90 0.83
N GLN A 131 21.11 5.54 -0.14
CA GLN A 131 21.63 5.68 -1.50
C GLN A 131 22.97 6.44 -1.54
N GLN A 132 23.13 7.46 -0.69
CA GLN A 132 24.38 8.22 -0.59
C GLN A 132 25.51 7.41 0.03
N ARG A 133 25.21 6.58 1.04
CA ARG A 133 26.22 5.76 1.74
C ARG A 133 26.60 4.50 0.99
N LEU A 134 25.69 3.99 0.15
CA LEU A 134 25.89 2.81 -0.67
C LEU A 134 25.83 3.18 -2.17
N PRO A 135 26.73 4.04 -2.68
CA PRO A 135 26.65 4.56 -4.04
C PRO A 135 26.86 3.49 -5.12
N ALA A 136 27.52 2.38 -4.78
CA ALA A 136 27.72 1.24 -5.67
C ALA A 136 26.57 0.21 -5.63
N ALA A 137 25.67 0.31 -4.65
CA ALA A 137 24.56 -0.62 -4.46
C ALA A 137 23.27 -0.12 -5.12
N SER A 138 22.38 -1.03 -5.50
CA SER A 138 21.01 -0.64 -5.82
C SER A 138 20.18 -0.62 -4.55
N VAL A 139 19.77 0.59 -4.14
CA VAL A 139 18.93 0.82 -2.95
C VAL A 139 17.58 1.37 -3.42
N ARG A 140 16.51 0.60 -3.22
CA ARG A 140 15.16 0.94 -3.71
C ARG A 140 14.09 0.58 -2.70
N LEU A 141 13.03 1.39 -2.62
CA LEU A 141 11.87 1.08 -1.81
C LEU A 141 11.01 0.02 -2.51
N ALA A 142 10.64 -1.04 -1.78
CA ALA A 142 9.77 -2.09 -2.30
C ALA A 142 8.31 -1.61 -2.29
N ILE A 143 7.72 -1.55 -3.49
CA ILE A 143 6.32 -1.19 -3.70
C ILE A 143 5.71 -2.26 -4.62
N SER A 144 4.64 -2.90 -4.16
CA SER A 144 3.92 -3.95 -4.87
C SER A 144 2.57 -3.44 -5.35
N ARG A 145 2.19 -3.76 -6.59
CA ARG A 145 0.89 -3.36 -7.17
C ARG A 145 -0.27 -4.30 -6.80
N GLY A 146 -0.08 -5.15 -5.78
CA GLY A 146 -1.01 -6.23 -5.43
C GLY A 146 -0.54 -7.59 -5.92
N THR A 147 -1.28 -8.64 -5.57
CA THR A 147 -0.84 -10.02 -5.81
C THR A 147 -0.70 -10.28 -7.30
N ALA A 148 0.55 -10.39 -7.76
CA ALA A 148 0.85 -11.25 -8.88
C ALA A 148 0.46 -12.69 -8.46
N ARG A 149 -0.81 -13.08 -8.62
CA ARG A 149 -1.17 -14.50 -8.64
C ARG A 149 -0.70 -15.04 -9.99
N ALA A 150 0.56 -15.45 -10.02
CA ALA A 150 1.01 -16.47 -10.96
C ALA A 150 1.36 -17.69 -10.10
N TYR A 151 0.41 -18.62 -10.00
CA TYR A 151 0.69 -20.03 -9.76
C TYR A 151 0.24 -20.77 -11.00
#